data_AF-A0A496AWJ9-F1
#
_entry.id   AF-A0A496AWJ9-F1
#
_cell.length_a   1.000
_cell.length_b   1.000
_cell.length_c   1.000
_cell.angle_alpha   90.00
_cell.angle_beta   90.00
_cell.angle_gamma   90.00
#
_symmetry.space_group_name_H-M   'P 1'
#
loop_
_entity.id
_entity.type
_entity.pdbx_description
1 polymer ?
#
loop_
_entity_poly.entity_id
_entity_poly.type
_entity_poly.pdbx_seq_one_letter_code
_entity_poly.pdbx_strand_id
1 'polypeptide(L)'
;MKVVSLYVDQKPESEQSEDRAREFGFTVYPTIAEALRCGGDKIAVDAVLSIGEHGVYPQNELSQVLYPRYEFFKECVKVFEEDGRAVPIFNDKHLSYNFEKAKEMVDDGHRLGFGVLSGSSLPVTWRLPDVDIPYDHELEGAVMVGVGGSDPMDYHALEAMQCMIERRKGGETGVAAVQLIDGDEVWEAGKDGRWSMELLEAALSRSDTPSGLTNEDGRTQNLIGTGELYKLVDNPAAYLIEFNDGFKATLLMLNGAVGDYCFAAKLRDHPVPISTQFFLTPTPNVTYSACLIAKIEELYETGIAPYPAERTLLVSGTLESCLKSRHQGHVRLETPHLNVEYRAPKDSQHARR
;
A
#
# COMPACT_ATOMS: atom_id res chain seq x y z
N MET A 1 -23.49 6.70 -1.92
CA MET A 1 -23.09 7.76 -0.98
C MET A 1 -23.23 9.15 -1.60
N LYS A 2 -23.09 10.25 -0.83
CA LYS A 2 -23.06 11.65 -1.35
C LYS A 2 -21.97 12.44 -0.63
N VAL A 3 -21.26 13.30 -1.36
CA VAL A 3 -20.37 14.31 -0.78
C VAL A 3 -21.23 15.51 -0.36
N VAL A 4 -21.15 15.92 0.91
CA VAL A 4 -21.96 17.01 1.48
C VAL A 4 -21.13 18.25 1.85
N SER A 5 -19.83 18.06 2.04
CA SER A 5 -18.86 19.11 2.35
C SER A 5 -17.48 18.68 1.87
N LEU A 6 -16.60 19.66 1.65
CA LEU A 6 -15.22 19.43 1.22
C LEU A 6 -14.29 20.45 1.88
N TYR A 7 -13.07 20.03 2.21
CA TYR A 7 -11.95 20.90 2.53
C TYR A 7 -10.81 20.61 1.56
N VAL A 8 -10.09 21.66 1.14
CA VAL A 8 -8.94 21.57 0.23
C VAL A 8 -7.84 22.47 0.75
N ASP A 9 -6.67 21.89 1.04
CA ASP A 9 -5.52 22.63 1.59
C ASP A 9 -4.88 23.55 0.55
N GLN A 10 -4.61 23.03 -0.65
CA GLN A 10 -3.92 23.76 -1.71
C GLN A 10 -4.83 23.95 -2.94
N LYS A 11 -4.97 25.21 -3.40
CA LYS A 11 -5.81 25.59 -4.54
C LYS A 11 -5.00 26.18 -5.71
N PRO A 12 -4.28 25.35 -6.50
CA PRO A 12 -3.62 25.83 -7.73
C PRO A 12 -4.64 26.25 -8.81
N GLU A 13 -4.19 26.88 -9.89
CA GLU A 13 -5.08 27.37 -10.96
C GLU A 13 -5.95 26.27 -11.62
N SER A 14 -5.45 25.03 -11.70
CA SER A 14 -6.16 23.89 -12.29
C SER A 14 -7.07 23.14 -11.31
N GLU A 15 -7.24 23.64 -10.07
CA GLU A 15 -8.07 23.03 -9.03
C GLU A 15 -9.56 23.09 -9.43
N GLN A 16 -10.32 22.02 -9.16
CA GLN A 16 -11.70 21.84 -9.66
C GLN A 16 -12.77 21.88 -8.56
N SER A 17 -12.41 22.00 -7.29
CA SER A 17 -13.32 21.76 -6.15
C SER A 17 -14.48 22.73 -6.12
N GLU A 18 -14.26 24.01 -6.42
CA GLU A 18 -15.36 24.99 -6.47
C GLU A 18 -16.34 24.69 -7.62
N ASP A 19 -15.84 24.18 -8.75
CA ASP A 19 -16.67 23.82 -9.90
C ASP A 19 -17.48 22.56 -9.60
N ARG A 20 -16.85 21.54 -9.01
CA ARG A 20 -17.51 20.31 -8.56
C ARG A 20 -18.52 20.57 -7.45
N ALA A 21 -18.22 21.47 -6.52
CA ALA A 21 -19.13 21.91 -5.48
C ALA A 21 -20.43 22.49 -6.06
N ARG A 22 -20.32 23.35 -7.08
CA ARG A 22 -21.50 23.89 -7.80
C ARG A 22 -22.25 22.83 -8.59
N GLU A 23 -21.54 21.92 -9.24
CA GLU A 23 -22.13 20.85 -10.06
C GLU A 23 -22.93 19.85 -9.20
N PHE A 24 -22.39 19.45 -8.05
CA PHE A 24 -22.95 18.38 -7.21
C PHE A 24 -23.68 18.88 -5.95
N GLY A 25 -23.65 20.18 -5.66
CA GLY A 25 -24.44 20.82 -4.60
C GLY A 25 -23.87 20.63 -3.19
N PHE A 26 -22.55 20.71 -3.02
CA PHE A 26 -21.87 20.72 -1.72
C PHE A 26 -21.07 22.02 -1.52
N THR A 27 -20.58 22.26 -0.30
CA THR A 27 -19.81 23.47 0.03
C THR A 27 -18.34 23.14 0.29
N VAL A 28 -17.43 23.97 -0.24
CA VAL A 28 -16.00 23.95 0.12
C VAL A 28 -15.78 24.87 1.31
N TYR A 29 -15.40 24.29 2.45
CA TYR A 29 -15.14 25.01 3.70
C TYR A 29 -13.66 25.35 3.86
N PRO A 30 -13.33 26.41 4.61
CA PRO A 30 -11.94 26.82 4.79
C PRO A 30 -11.18 25.97 5.82
N THR A 31 -11.87 25.18 6.64
CA THR A 31 -11.26 24.30 7.64
C THR A 31 -11.91 22.91 7.65
N ILE A 32 -11.15 21.90 8.09
CA ILE A 32 -11.65 20.53 8.31
C ILE A 32 -12.79 20.53 9.34
N ALA A 33 -12.67 21.32 10.42
CA ALA A 33 -13.71 21.43 11.43
C ALA A 33 -15.03 21.95 10.87
N GLU A 34 -14.99 22.99 10.04
CA GLU A 34 -16.20 23.50 9.38
C GLU A 34 -16.77 22.53 8.35
N ALA A 35 -15.92 21.80 7.63
CA ALA A 35 -16.36 20.75 6.70
C ALA A 35 -17.09 19.62 7.44
N LEU A 36 -16.56 19.15 8.58
CA LEU A 36 -17.18 18.10 9.40
C LEU A 36 -18.52 18.55 10.00
N ARG A 37 -18.64 19.84 10.35
CA ARG A 37 -19.87 20.41 10.94
C ARG A 37 -20.84 20.97 9.89
N CYS A 38 -20.48 20.93 8.61
CA CYS A 38 -21.21 21.58 7.51
C CYS A 38 -21.59 23.04 7.83
N GLY A 39 -20.68 23.78 8.48
CA GLY A 39 -20.89 25.18 8.91
C GLY A 39 -21.75 25.38 10.17
N GLY A 40 -22.20 24.31 10.82
CA GLY A 40 -22.87 24.36 12.13
C GLY A 40 -21.92 24.16 13.31
N ASP A 41 -22.50 23.86 14.49
CA ASP A 41 -21.76 23.72 15.75
C ASP A 41 -21.45 22.26 16.14
N LYS A 42 -21.93 21.29 15.35
CA LYS A 42 -21.79 19.85 15.60
C LYS A 42 -21.55 19.07 14.32
N ILE A 43 -20.82 17.95 14.41
CA ILE A 43 -20.59 17.03 13.29
C ILE A 43 -21.92 16.71 12.59
N ALA A 44 -21.95 16.98 11.29
CA ALA A 44 -23.11 16.84 10.41
C ALA A 44 -22.87 15.87 9.24
N VAL A 45 -21.76 15.14 9.27
CA VAL A 45 -21.41 14.08 8.31
C VAL A 45 -21.50 12.69 8.95
N ASP A 46 -21.60 11.65 8.13
CA ASP A 46 -21.66 10.25 8.59
C ASP A 46 -20.33 9.50 8.46
N ALA A 47 -19.40 10.01 7.66
CA ALA A 47 -18.06 9.44 7.45
C ALA A 47 -17.12 10.47 6.81
N VAL A 48 -15.81 10.16 6.80
CA VAL A 48 -14.76 11.02 6.23
C VAL A 48 -13.94 10.26 5.20
N LEU A 49 -13.75 10.88 4.03
CA LEU A 49 -12.79 10.47 3.00
C LEU A 49 -11.60 11.43 3.03
N SER A 50 -10.48 10.99 3.60
CA SER A 50 -9.25 11.79 3.72
C SER A 50 -8.25 11.40 2.64
N ILE A 51 -7.93 12.36 1.76
CA ILE A 51 -6.99 12.20 0.66
C ILE A 51 -5.87 13.22 0.84
N GLY A 52 -4.71 12.75 1.31
CA GLY A 52 -3.51 13.56 1.50
C GLY A 52 -2.46 13.24 0.43
N GLU A 53 -2.75 13.54 -0.83
CA GLU A 53 -1.85 13.34 -1.96
C GLU A 53 -1.87 14.53 -2.91
N HIS A 54 -0.89 14.56 -3.82
CA HIS A 54 -0.70 15.65 -4.78
C HIS A 54 -0.51 17.02 -4.07
N GLY A 55 -0.08 18.05 -4.79
CA GLY A 55 0.31 19.33 -4.18
C GLY A 55 1.79 19.38 -3.76
N VAL A 56 2.16 20.52 -3.15
CA VAL A 56 3.55 20.87 -2.85
C VAL A 56 3.77 20.83 -1.35
N TYR A 57 4.47 19.80 -0.88
CA TYR A 57 4.85 19.61 0.52
C TYR A 57 6.37 19.43 0.62
N PRO A 58 6.98 19.76 1.77
CA PRO A 58 8.41 19.55 1.97
C PRO A 58 8.78 18.05 1.89
N GLN A 59 10.07 17.79 1.68
CA GLN A 59 10.65 16.46 1.79
C GLN A 59 11.60 16.38 2.98
N ASN A 60 11.72 15.19 3.58
CA ASN A 60 12.72 14.91 4.61
C ASN A 60 14.03 14.34 4.00
N GLU A 61 15.00 14.05 4.85
CA GLU A 61 16.30 13.47 4.50
C GLU A 61 16.22 12.05 3.89
N LEU A 62 15.08 11.37 4.05
CA LEU A 62 14.79 10.08 3.44
C LEU A 62 14.15 10.24 2.04
N SER A 63 14.00 11.48 1.56
CA SER A 63 13.29 11.86 0.33
C SER A 63 11.79 11.58 0.34
N GLN A 64 11.20 11.36 1.51
CA GLN A 64 9.75 11.19 1.65
C GLN A 64 9.08 12.55 1.55
N VAL A 65 7.95 12.60 0.83
CA VAL A 65 7.10 13.80 0.80
C VAL A 65 6.26 13.82 2.07
N LEU A 66 6.31 14.93 2.81
CA LEU A 66 5.63 15.11 4.09
C LEU A 66 4.15 15.46 3.89
N TYR A 67 3.41 14.55 3.24
CA TYR A 67 1.98 14.71 3.02
C TYR A 67 1.22 14.83 4.35
N PRO A 68 0.19 15.70 4.44
CA PRO A 68 -0.45 16.07 5.70
C PRO A 68 -1.51 15.05 6.16
N ARG A 69 -1.33 13.77 5.86
CA ARG A 69 -2.31 12.71 6.18
C ARG A 69 -2.57 12.63 7.68
N TYR A 70 -1.50 12.70 8.47
CA TYR A 70 -1.57 12.73 9.93
C TYR A 70 -2.28 13.99 10.42
N GLU A 71 -1.88 15.15 9.92
CA GLU A 71 -2.42 16.45 10.32
C GLU A 71 -3.93 16.54 10.02
N PHE A 72 -4.37 16.08 8.84
CA PHE A 72 -5.79 16.03 8.49
C PHE A 72 -6.58 15.08 9.40
N PHE A 73 -6.02 13.90 9.68
CA PHE A 73 -6.64 12.93 10.58
C PHE A 73 -6.77 13.46 12.00
N LYS A 74 -5.73 14.12 12.52
CA LYS A 74 -5.74 14.69 13.88
C LYS A 74 -6.72 15.86 14.02
N GLU A 75 -6.89 16.69 13.00
CA GLU A 75 -7.94 17.72 13.01
C GLU A 75 -9.35 17.08 13.05
N CYS A 76 -9.56 15.93 12.39
CA CYS A 76 -10.81 15.18 12.54
C CYS A 76 -10.99 14.63 13.97
N VAL A 77 -9.96 13.98 14.52
CA VAL A 77 -9.96 13.44 15.89
C VAL A 77 -10.28 14.52 16.92
N LYS A 78 -9.67 15.70 16.80
CA LYS A 78 -9.93 16.84 17.68
C LYS A 78 -11.41 17.23 17.67
N VAL A 79 -12.03 17.31 16.48
CA VAL A 79 -13.47 17.62 16.36
C VAL A 79 -14.32 16.50 16.95
N PHE A 80 -13.90 15.23 16.79
CA PHE A 80 -14.62 14.10 17.39
C PHE A 80 -14.65 14.18 18.91
N GLU A 81 -13.53 14.55 19.52
CA GLU A 81 -13.42 14.76 20.97
C GLU A 81 -14.23 15.96 21.46
N GLU A 82 -14.16 17.09 20.76
CA GLU A 82 -14.93 18.30 21.08
C GLU A 82 -16.45 18.08 20.98
N ASP A 83 -16.88 17.31 19.98
CA ASP A 83 -18.30 17.09 19.72
C ASP A 83 -18.87 15.84 20.42
N GLY A 84 -18.00 14.99 20.98
CA GLY A 84 -18.40 13.74 21.63
C GLY A 84 -19.00 12.72 20.65
N ARG A 85 -18.65 12.79 19.37
CA ARG A 85 -19.12 11.92 18.30
C ARG A 85 -17.97 11.63 17.34
N ALA A 86 -17.69 10.36 17.09
CA ALA A 86 -16.75 9.94 16.06
C ALA A 86 -17.52 9.31 14.88
N VAL A 87 -16.93 9.39 13.69
CA VAL A 87 -17.44 8.76 12.46
C VAL A 87 -16.31 8.01 11.75
N PRO A 88 -16.60 6.98 10.94
CA PRO A 88 -15.58 6.24 10.22
C PRO A 88 -14.73 7.14 9.31
N ILE A 89 -13.43 6.83 9.22
CA ILE A 89 -12.48 7.53 8.37
C ILE A 89 -11.83 6.54 7.40
N PHE A 90 -11.90 6.85 6.10
CA PHE A 90 -10.94 6.31 5.14
C PHE A 90 -9.76 7.27 4.97
N ASN A 91 -8.53 6.78 5.04
CA ASN A 91 -7.31 7.53 4.82
C ASN A 91 -6.52 6.92 3.65
N ASP A 92 -6.38 7.66 2.56
CA ASP A 92 -5.72 7.18 1.34
C ASP A 92 -4.23 6.79 1.54
N LYS A 93 -3.87 5.57 1.11
CA LYS A 93 -2.51 4.98 1.10
C LYS A 93 -1.93 4.77 2.51
N HIS A 94 -0.64 5.04 2.71
CA HIS A 94 0.00 4.93 4.02
C HIS A 94 -0.61 5.93 4.99
N LEU A 95 -0.76 5.55 6.26
CA LEU A 95 -1.29 6.43 7.30
C LEU A 95 -0.44 7.69 7.48
N SER A 96 0.88 7.52 7.58
CA SER A 96 1.84 8.62 7.67
C SER A 96 3.22 8.16 7.18
N TYR A 97 4.06 9.12 6.80
CA TYR A 97 5.48 8.88 6.47
C TYR A 97 6.31 8.49 7.70
N ASN A 98 5.77 8.69 8.91
CA ASN A 98 6.40 8.40 10.19
C ASN A 98 5.58 7.38 10.99
N PHE A 99 6.23 6.34 11.50
CA PHE A 99 5.57 5.24 12.20
C PHE A 99 4.83 5.69 13.47
N GLU A 100 5.42 6.55 14.30
CA GLU A 100 4.76 7.00 15.55
C GLU A 100 3.48 7.78 15.25
N LYS A 101 3.52 8.66 14.24
CA LYS A 101 2.32 9.35 13.73
C LYS A 101 1.27 8.35 13.22
N ALA A 102 1.67 7.36 12.41
CA ALA A 102 0.77 6.34 11.90
C ALA A 102 0.16 5.49 13.03
N LYS A 103 0.96 5.16 14.04
CA LYS A 103 0.53 4.38 15.21
C LYS A 103 -0.52 5.16 16.01
N GLU A 104 -0.26 6.45 16.26
CA GLU A 104 -1.21 7.31 16.97
C GLU A 104 -2.57 7.38 16.25
N MET A 105 -2.58 7.41 14.92
CA MET A 105 -3.84 7.39 14.14
C MET A 105 -4.64 6.10 14.35
N VAL A 106 -3.99 4.94 14.38
CA VAL A 106 -4.65 3.65 14.66
C VAL A 106 -5.12 3.58 16.11
N ASP A 107 -4.26 4.00 17.05
CA ASP A 107 -4.59 4.06 18.48
C ASP A 107 -5.81 4.96 18.75
N ASP A 108 -5.92 6.11 18.05
CA ASP A 108 -7.08 7.00 18.13
C ASP A 108 -8.36 6.35 17.63
N GLY A 109 -8.28 5.60 16.51
CA GLY A 109 -9.39 4.80 15.99
C GLY A 109 -9.95 3.83 17.03
N HIS A 110 -9.05 3.10 17.70
CA HIS A 110 -9.41 2.19 18.79
C HIS A 110 -9.95 2.91 20.03
N ARG A 111 -9.28 3.99 20.45
CA ARG A 111 -9.61 4.76 21.66
C ARG A 111 -10.96 5.45 21.57
N LEU A 112 -11.30 5.99 20.41
CA LEU A 112 -12.56 6.69 20.16
C LEU A 112 -13.65 5.79 19.56
N GLY A 113 -13.30 4.56 19.17
CA GLY A 113 -14.25 3.54 18.73
C GLY A 113 -14.88 3.81 17.36
N PHE A 114 -14.10 4.32 16.39
CA PHE A 114 -14.56 4.50 15.02
C PHE A 114 -13.75 3.64 14.04
N GLY A 115 -14.38 3.23 12.94
CA GLY A 115 -13.72 2.45 11.90
C GLY A 115 -12.65 3.28 11.17
N VAL A 116 -11.44 2.75 11.10
CA VAL A 116 -10.34 3.30 10.30
C VAL A 116 -10.03 2.32 9.17
N LEU A 117 -10.21 2.77 7.94
CA LEU A 117 -9.73 2.07 6.74
C LEU A 117 -8.61 2.90 6.13
N SER A 118 -7.52 2.24 5.75
CA SER A 118 -6.42 2.90 5.05
C SER A 118 -5.84 1.95 4.02
N GLY A 119 -5.03 2.47 3.11
CA GLY A 119 -4.42 1.67 2.07
C GLY A 119 -4.70 2.12 0.65
N SER A 120 -4.16 1.35 -0.28
CA SER A 120 -4.26 1.59 -1.71
C SER A 120 -5.19 0.62 -2.44
N SER A 121 -5.31 0.81 -3.76
CA SER A 121 -6.15 -0.01 -4.62
C SER A 121 -5.57 -1.40 -4.92
N LEU A 122 -4.24 -1.60 -4.82
CA LEU A 122 -3.62 -2.88 -5.20
C LEU A 122 -4.14 -4.06 -4.36
N PRO A 123 -4.21 -4.00 -3.01
CA PRO A 123 -4.74 -5.11 -2.22
C PRO A 123 -6.15 -5.57 -2.59
N VAL A 124 -6.95 -4.67 -3.16
CA VAL A 124 -8.38 -4.87 -3.45
C VAL A 124 -8.68 -4.97 -4.95
N THR A 125 -7.70 -4.77 -5.83
CA THR A 125 -7.88 -4.88 -7.28
C THR A 125 -7.97 -6.34 -7.74
N TRP A 126 -8.27 -6.54 -9.01
CA TRP A 126 -8.32 -7.83 -9.67
C TRP A 126 -6.98 -8.57 -9.62
N ARG A 127 -7.05 -9.90 -9.59
CA ARG A 127 -5.87 -10.78 -9.60
C ARG A 127 -5.89 -11.68 -10.83
N LEU A 128 -4.75 -11.81 -11.51
CA LEU A 128 -4.60 -12.63 -12.71
C LEU A 128 -3.42 -13.61 -12.57
N PRO A 129 -3.66 -14.93 -12.46
CA PRO A 129 -4.96 -15.57 -12.26
C PRO A 129 -5.61 -15.20 -10.92
N ASP A 130 -6.91 -15.47 -10.76
CA ASP A 130 -7.64 -15.24 -9.51
C ASP A 130 -7.13 -16.18 -8.41
N VAL A 131 -6.09 -15.73 -7.71
CA VAL A 131 -5.36 -16.49 -6.70
C VAL A 131 -5.26 -15.68 -5.41
N ASP A 132 -5.43 -16.38 -4.30
CA ASP A 132 -5.11 -15.89 -2.97
C ASP A 132 -4.35 -16.95 -2.19
N ILE A 133 -3.67 -16.53 -1.12
CA ILE A 133 -3.08 -17.47 -0.17
C ILE A 133 -4.23 -18.16 0.59
N PRO A 134 -4.30 -19.50 0.67
CA PRO A 134 -5.27 -20.16 1.53
C PRO A 134 -5.11 -19.68 2.98
N TYR A 135 -6.23 -19.39 3.64
CA TYR A 135 -6.20 -18.82 4.97
C TYR A 135 -5.51 -19.75 5.98
N ASP A 136 -4.61 -19.21 6.80
CA ASP A 136 -3.84 -19.91 7.82
C ASP A 136 -2.91 -21.01 7.25
N HIS A 137 -2.48 -20.86 5.98
CA HIS A 137 -1.56 -21.79 5.32
C HIS A 137 -0.10 -21.43 5.58
N GLU A 138 0.78 -22.43 5.66
CA GLU A 138 2.21 -22.20 5.92
C GLU A 138 2.95 -21.77 4.65
N LEU A 139 3.72 -20.68 4.73
CA LEU A 139 4.52 -20.14 3.63
C LEU A 139 6.01 -20.31 3.93
N GLU A 140 6.79 -20.63 2.89
CA GLU A 140 8.25 -20.79 2.99
C GLU A 140 9.00 -19.53 2.56
N GLY A 141 8.40 -18.71 1.68
CA GLY A 141 8.93 -17.42 1.26
C GLY A 141 8.01 -16.74 0.23
N ALA A 142 8.19 -15.43 0.04
CA ALA A 142 7.45 -14.65 -0.94
C ALA A 142 8.33 -13.60 -1.64
N VAL A 143 8.02 -13.34 -2.91
CA VAL A 143 8.59 -12.25 -3.70
C VAL A 143 7.47 -11.43 -4.33
N MET A 144 7.57 -10.11 -4.20
CA MET A 144 6.79 -9.14 -4.93
C MET A 144 7.70 -8.42 -5.93
N VAL A 145 7.21 -8.21 -7.15
CA VAL A 145 7.81 -7.34 -8.17
C VAL A 145 6.93 -6.11 -8.29
N GLY A 146 7.54 -4.94 -8.14
CA GLY A 146 6.91 -3.63 -8.31
C GLY A 146 7.71 -2.74 -9.25
N VAL A 147 7.08 -1.63 -9.63
CA VAL A 147 7.65 -0.60 -10.52
C VAL A 147 7.20 0.79 -10.09
N GLY A 148 7.93 1.81 -10.51
CA GLY A 148 7.67 3.21 -10.25
C GLY A 148 8.68 3.88 -9.30
N GLY A 149 8.34 5.11 -8.89
CA GLY A 149 9.21 5.96 -8.07
C GLY A 149 9.26 5.55 -6.60
N SER A 150 10.42 5.73 -5.98
CA SER A 150 10.66 5.36 -4.59
C SER A 150 9.80 6.17 -3.61
N ASP A 151 9.44 5.56 -2.49
CA ASP A 151 8.47 5.97 -1.47
C ASP A 151 7.00 5.69 -1.87
N PRO A 152 6.33 6.42 -2.79
CA PRO A 152 4.93 6.15 -3.10
C PRO A 152 4.67 4.77 -3.72
N MET A 153 5.46 4.35 -4.71
CA MET A 153 5.21 3.08 -5.40
C MET A 153 5.77 1.87 -4.64
N ASP A 154 6.83 2.11 -3.84
CA ASP A 154 7.32 1.12 -2.88
C ASP A 154 6.22 0.75 -1.87
N TYR A 155 5.52 1.75 -1.34
CA TYR A 155 4.38 1.52 -0.44
C TYR A 155 3.31 0.64 -1.08
N HIS A 156 2.88 0.99 -2.29
CA HIS A 156 1.87 0.24 -3.04
C HIS A 156 2.27 -1.23 -3.20
N ALA A 157 3.50 -1.50 -3.61
CA ALA A 157 3.99 -2.85 -3.81
C ALA A 157 4.15 -3.62 -2.48
N LEU A 158 4.65 -2.97 -1.42
CA LEU A 158 4.74 -3.57 -0.09
C LEU A 158 3.36 -3.93 0.46
N GLU A 159 2.36 -3.08 0.26
CA GLU A 159 1.00 -3.34 0.73
C GLU A 159 0.33 -4.49 -0.03
N ALA A 160 0.54 -4.56 -1.36
CA ALA A 160 0.10 -5.67 -2.18
C ALA A 160 0.73 -7.00 -1.73
N MET A 161 2.03 -6.98 -1.41
CA MET A 161 2.71 -8.15 -0.84
C MET A 161 2.12 -8.52 0.53
N GLN A 162 1.97 -7.52 1.41
CA GLN A 162 1.49 -7.71 2.79
C GLN A 162 0.11 -8.35 2.82
N CYS A 163 -0.82 -7.93 1.96
CA CYS A 163 -2.19 -8.46 1.94
C CYS A 163 -2.27 -9.94 1.55
N MET A 164 -1.24 -10.47 0.88
CA MET A 164 -1.11 -11.90 0.58
C MET A 164 -0.53 -12.64 1.77
N ILE A 165 0.62 -12.18 2.28
CA ILE A 165 1.40 -12.92 3.29
C ILE A 165 0.81 -12.83 4.71
N GLU A 166 -0.05 -11.87 5.01
CA GLU A 166 -0.76 -11.78 6.29
C GLU A 166 -1.75 -12.95 6.52
N ARG A 167 -2.10 -13.67 5.45
CA ARG A 167 -2.99 -14.83 5.49
C ARG A 167 -2.25 -16.10 5.90
N ARG A 168 -0.93 -16.03 6.10
CA ARG A 168 -0.10 -17.16 6.50
C ARG A 168 -0.52 -17.72 7.87
N LYS A 169 -0.12 -18.96 8.12
CA LYS A 169 -0.35 -19.66 9.39
C LYS A 169 0.12 -18.81 10.56
N GLY A 170 -0.77 -18.53 11.50
CA GLY A 170 -0.45 -17.69 12.67
C GLY A 170 -0.79 -16.20 12.50
N GLY A 171 -1.07 -15.73 11.28
CA GLY A 171 -1.39 -14.33 11.00
C GLY A 171 -0.15 -13.44 10.93
N GLU A 172 -0.34 -12.13 11.05
CA GLU A 172 0.77 -11.19 11.10
C GLU A 172 1.32 -11.08 12.53
N THR A 173 2.64 -11.17 12.65
CA THR A 173 3.39 -11.20 13.91
C THR A 173 4.27 -9.96 14.11
N GLY A 174 4.37 -9.10 13.10
CA GLY A 174 5.29 -7.97 13.06
C GLY A 174 6.59 -8.29 12.33
N VAL A 175 7.37 -7.24 12.08
CA VAL A 175 8.64 -7.28 11.35
C VAL A 175 9.80 -7.19 12.35
N ALA A 176 10.70 -8.17 12.30
CA ALA A 176 11.87 -8.26 13.16
C ALA A 176 12.99 -7.35 12.65
N ALA A 177 13.26 -7.40 11.34
CA ALA A 177 14.31 -6.61 10.73
C ALA A 177 14.06 -6.34 9.25
N VAL A 178 14.70 -5.28 8.75
CA VAL A 178 14.66 -4.91 7.34
C VAL A 178 16.03 -4.53 6.80
N GLN A 179 16.20 -4.64 5.49
CA GLN A 179 17.32 -4.06 4.76
C GLN A 179 16.91 -3.64 3.37
N LEU A 180 17.29 -2.42 2.95
CA LEU A 180 17.12 -1.95 1.58
C LEU A 180 18.47 -1.88 0.88
N ILE A 181 18.64 -2.71 -0.14
CA ILE A 181 19.81 -2.73 -1.04
C ILE A 181 19.38 -2.27 -2.43
N ASP A 182 20.30 -1.66 -3.19
CA ASP A 182 20.09 -1.25 -4.57
C ASP A 182 21.32 -1.52 -5.45
N GLY A 183 21.15 -1.38 -6.77
CA GLY A 183 22.19 -1.64 -7.76
C GLY A 183 22.61 -3.11 -7.85
N ASP A 184 23.87 -3.34 -8.22
CA ASP A 184 24.41 -4.69 -8.46
C ASP A 184 24.28 -5.64 -7.26
N GLU A 185 24.29 -5.10 -6.03
CA GLU A 185 24.13 -5.87 -4.79
C GLU A 185 22.79 -6.63 -4.75
N VAL A 186 21.74 -6.12 -5.42
CA VAL A 186 20.45 -6.83 -5.54
C VAL A 186 20.64 -8.16 -6.26
N TRP A 187 21.42 -8.17 -7.33
CA TRP A 187 21.66 -9.37 -8.12
C TRP A 187 22.60 -10.35 -7.43
N GLU A 188 23.64 -9.86 -6.77
CA GLU A 188 24.51 -10.70 -5.93
C GLU A 188 23.72 -11.32 -4.78
N ALA A 189 22.86 -10.55 -4.11
CA ALA A 189 21.97 -11.07 -3.08
C ALA A 189 21.04 -12.19 -3.59
N GLY A 190 20.60 -12.12 -4.84
CA GLY A 190 19.83 -13.18 -5.48
C GLY A 190 20.64 -14.45 -5.72
N LYS A 191 21.90 -14.31 -6.16
CA LYS A 191 22.83 -15.44 -6.35
C LYS A 191 23.18 -16.11 -5.01
N ASP A 192 23.30 -15.31 -3.95
CA ASP A 192 23.55 -15.78 -2.58
C ASP A 192 22.31 -16.37 -1.89
N GLY A 193 21.15 -16.38 -2.57
CA GLY A 193 19.91 -16.96 -2.04
C GLY A 193 19.24 -16.12 -0.95
N ARG A 194 19.57 -14.83 -0.84
CA ARG A 194 18.92 -13.90 0.10
C ARG A 194 17.47 -13.60 -0.29
N TRP A 195 17.16 -13.76 -1.58
CA TRP A 195 15.81 -13.83 -2.13
C TRP A 195 15.77 -14.93 -3.22
N SER A 196 14.56 -15.40 -3.56
CA SER A 196 14.40 -16.58 -4.43
C SER A 196 14.27 -16.24 -5.91
N MET A 197 15.21 -16.73 -6.73
CA MET A 197 15.12 -16.64 -8.20
C MET A 197 13.93 -17.42 -8.77
N GLU A 198 13.57 -18.56 -8.17
CA GLU A 198 12.38 -19.34 -8.55
C GLU A 198 11.09 -18.51 -8.37
N LEU A 199 10.99 -17.76 -7.26
CA LEU A 199 9.84 -16.90 -7.00
C LEU A 199 9.83 -15.67 -7.92
N LEU A 200 10.99 -15.08 -8.23
CA LEU A 200 11.08 -14.01 -9.21
C LEU A 200 10.61 -14.48 -10.59
N GLU A 201 11.06 -15.64 -11.06
CA GLU A 201 10.61 -16.22 -12.33
C GLU A 201 9.10 -16.47 -12.34
N ALA A 202 8.56 -17.05 -11.25
CA ALA A 202 7.13 -17.29 -11.11
C ALA A 202 6.32 -15.99 -11.11
N ALA A 203 6.80 -14.91 -10.48
CA ALA A 203 6.16 -13.61 -10.48
C ALA A 203 6.21 -12.96 -11.88
N LEU A 204 7.38 -12.89 -12.51
CA LEU A 204 7.53 -12.31 -13.86
C LEU A 204 6.71 -13.04 -14.92
N SER A 205 6.46 -14.34 -14.75
CA SER A 205 5.57 -15.11 -15.64
C SER A 205 4.12 -14.62 -15.68
N ARG A 206 3.71 -13.75 -14.75
CA ARG A 206 2.37 -13.17 -14.67
C ARG A 206 2.24 -11.79 -15.32
N SER A 207 3.36 -11.16 -15.69
CA SER A 207 3.34 -9.84 -16.32
C SER A 207 2.77 -9.93 -17.73
N ASP A 208 1.85 -9.03 -18.08
CA ASP A 208 1.34 -8.83 -19.43
C ASP A 208 1.97 -7.61 -20.12
N THR A 209 2.80 -6.84 -19.40
CA THR A 209 3.56 -5.70 -19.91
C THR A 209 5.10 -5.85 -19.79
N PRO A 210 5.71 -6.98 -20.21
CA PRO A 210 7.17 -7.07 -20.28
C PRO A 210 7.72 -6.04 -21.27
N SER A 211 8.81 -5.37 -20.90
CA SER A 211 9.46 -4.30 -21.68
C SER A 211 10.65 -4.81 -22.49
N GLY A 212 11.39 -3.93 -23.18
CA GLY A 212 12.51 -4.34 -24.06
C GLY A 212 12.01 -4.93 -25.38
N LEU A 213 12.52 -6.11 -25.77
CA LEU A 213 12.20 -6.73 -27.07
C LEU A 213 10.70 -6.90 -27.33
N THR A 214 9.89 -7.16 -26.29
CA THR A 214 8.42 -7.20 -26.43
C THR A 214 7.84 -5.88 -26.90
N ASN A 215 8.34 -4.74 -26.42
CA ASN A 215 7.90 -3.41 -26.87
C ASN A 215 8.51 -3.06 -28.24
N GLU A 216 9.74 -3.50 -28.52
CA GLU A 216 10.44 -3.16 -29.76
C GLU A 216 9.90 -3.90 -30.99
N ASP A 217 9.55 -5.19 -30.85
CA ASP A 217 9.10 -6.01 -31.99
C ASP A 217 7.95 -6.99 -31.71
N GLY A 218 7.35 -6.94 -30.52
CA GLY A 218 6.14 -7.71 -30.19
C GLY A 218 6.37 -9.18 -29.82
N ARG A 219 7.61 -9.65 -29.71
CA ARG A 219 7.88 -11.04 -29.31
C ARG A 219 7.65 -11.28 -27.82
N THR A 220 7.28 -12.51 -27.47
CA THR A 220 7.38 -13.00 -26.08
C THR A 220 8.84 -13.22 -25.70
N GLN A 221 9.20 -13.00 -24.44
CA GLN A 221 10.57 -13.19 -23.97
C GLN A 221 10.63 -13.81 -22.57
N ASN A 222 11.66 -14.63 -22.33
CA ASN A 222 12.05 -15.03 -20.99
C ASN A 222 13.09 -14.02 -20.48
N LEU A 223 12.64 -12.99 -19.75
CA LEU A 223 13.48 -11.89 -19.27
C LEU A 223 14.73 -12.36 -18.53
N ILE A 224 14.61 -13.41 -17.71
CA ILE A 224 15.73 -13.98 -16.95
C ILE A 224 16.64 -14.77 -17.88
N GLY A 225 16.08 -15.74 -18.60
CA GLY A 225 16.84 -16.70 -19.41
C GLY A 225 17.61 -16.07 -20.58
N THR A 226 17.13 -14.96 -21.13
CA THR A 226 17.85 -14.20 -22.18
C THR A 226 18.85 -13.19 -21.60
N GLY A 227 18.80 -12.95 -20.29
CA GLY A 227 19.57 -11.90 -19.62
C GLY A 227 19.08 -10.47 -19.89
N GLU A 228 17.94 -10.30 -20.57
CA GLU A 228 17.36 -8.97 -20.84
C GLU A 228 16.96 -8.26 -19.54
N LEU A 229 16.50 -8.99 -18.52
CA LEU A 229 16.18 -8.44 -17.21
C LEU A 229 17.31 -7.54 -16.68
N TYR A 230 18.53 -8.02 -16.70
CA TYR A 230 19.70 -7.32 -16.15
C TYR A 230 20.15 -6.13 -17.00
N LYS A 231 19.73 -6.06 -18.27
CA LYS A 231 20.02 -4.92 -19.15
C LYS A 231 18.96 -3.83 -19.06
N LEU A 232 17.71 -4.23 -18.86
CA LEU A 232 16.56 -3.34 -18.79
C LEU A 232 16.47 -2.63 -17.44
N VAL A 233 16.90 -3.29 -16.36
CA VAL A 233 16.84 -2.75 -15.00
C VAL A 233 18.18 -2.11 -14.64
N ASP A 234 18.30 -0.81 -14.90
CA ASP A 234 19.52 -0.02 -14.66
C ASP A 234 19.89 0.08 -13.16
N ASN A 235 18.89 0.29 -12.30
CA ASN A 235 19.10 0.38 -10.85
C ASN A 235 17.98 -0.37 -10.10
N PRO A 236 18.12 -1.69 -9.89
CA PRO A 236 17.14 -2.45 -9.10
C PRO A 236 17.19 -2.03 -7.64
N ALA A 237 16.10 -2.26 -6.90
CA ALA A 237 16.10 -2.19 -5.44
C ALA A 237 15.44 -3.44 -4.84
N ALA A 238 15.97 -3.93 -3.72
CA ALA A 238 15.40 -5.03 -2.96
C ALA A 238 15.16 -4.65 -1.50
N TYR A 239 13.90 -4.77 -1.08
CA TYR A 239 13.45 -4.63 0.29
C TYR A 239 13.42 -6.02 0.91
N LEU A 240 14.45 -6.35 1.69
CA LEU A 240 14.56 -7.62 2.38
C LEU A 240 13.89 -7.50 3.75
N ILE A 241 12.89 -8.33 4.00
CA ILE A 241 12.03 -8.23 5.19
C ILE A 241 12.06 -9.56 5.94
N GLU A 242 12.40 -9.48 7.23
CA GLU A 242 12.40 -10.61 8.15
C GLU A 242 11.29 -10.40 9.19
N PHE A 243 10.36 -11.34 9.28
CA PHE A 243 9.23 -11.29 10.21
C PHE A 243 9.56 -11.95 11.55
N ASN A 244 8.83 -11.59 12.60
CA ASN A 244 9.04 -12.10 13.96
C ASN A 244 8.86 -13.64 14.09
N ASP A 245 8.08 -14.25 13.21
CA ASP A 245 7.89 -15.70 13.10
C ASP A 245 9.01 -16.41 12.29
N GLY A 246 10.00 -15.66 11.81
CA GLY A 246 11.11 -16.16 10.98
C GLY A 246 10.79 -16.24 9.49
N PHE A 247 9.57 -15.88 9.06
CA PHE A 247 9.21 -15.78 7.65
C PHE A 247 10.04 -14.67 6.97
N LYS A 248 10.37 -14.87 5.69
CA LYS A 248 11.11 -13.90 4.89
C LYS A 248 10.36 -13.58 3.61
N ALA A 249 10.28 -12.29 3.29
CA ALA A 249 9.72 -11.80 2.05
C ALA A 249 10.64 -10.77 1.41
N THR A 250 10.51 -10.59 0.10
CA THR A 250 11.28 -9.58 -0.63
C THR A 250 10.41 -8.84 -1.61
N LEU A 251 10.45 -7.51 -1.58
CA LEU A 251 9.99 -6.68 -2.69
C LEU A 251 11.19 -6.33 -3.58
N LEU A 252 11.06 -6.59 -4.87
CA LEU A 252 11.98 -6.20 -5.93
C LEU A 252 11.36 -5.09 -6.78
N MET A 253 12.00 -3.93 -6.82
CA MET A 253 11.61 -2.83 -7.72
C MET A 253 12.42 -2.95 -9.01
N LEU A 254 11.75 -3.37 -10.09
CA LEU A 254 12.40 -3.76 -11.36
C LEU A 254 12.01 -2.81 -12.51
N ASN A 255 12.24 -1.52 -12.27
CA ASN A 255 11.97 -0.46 -13.22
C ASN A 255 12.62 -0.75 -14.58
N GLY A 256 11.82 -0.69 -15.66
CA GLY A 256 12.27 -0.91 -17.04
C GLY A 256 12.11 -2.34 -17.56
N ALA A 257 11.90 -3.34 -16.69
CA ALA A 257 11.69 -4.73 -17.14
C ALA A 257 10.22 -5.08 -17.38
N VAL A 258 9.31 -4.56 -16.55
CA VAL A 258 7.86 -4.76 -16.63
C VAL A 258 7.13 -3.45 -16.35
N GLY A 259 5.83 -3.38 -16.63
CA GLY A 259 4.93 -2.30 -16.18
C GLY A 259 3.96 -2.70 -15.07
N ASP A 260 4.11 -3.92 -14.53
CA ASP A 260 3.12 -4.58 -13.67
C ASP A 260 3.57 -4.78 -12.22
N TYR A 261 2.59 -5.10 -11.38
CA TYR A 261 2.78 -5.57 -10.01
C TYR A 261 2.52 -7.08 -9.96
N CYS A 262 3.54 -7.88 -9.69
CA CYS A 262 3.45 -9.34 -9.73
C CYS A 262 3.95 -9.97 -8.43
N PHE A 263 3.25 -10.98 -7.94
CA PHE A 263 3.57 -11.66 -6.69
C PHE A 263 3.76 -13.15 -6.92
N ALA A 264 4.66 -13.76 -6.14
CA ALA A 264 4.77 -15.20 -6.02
C ALA A 264 5.10 -15.60 -4.57
N ALA A 265 4.59 -16.77 -4.17
CA ALA A 265 4.92 -17.37 -2.88
C ALA A 265 5.08 -18.89 -2.99
N LYS A 266 5.98 -19.43 -2.17
CA LYS A 266 6.11 -20.87 -1.96
C LYS A 266 5.25 -21.28 -0.78
N LEU A 267 4.24 -22.10 -1.04
CA LEU A 267 3.41 -22.71 -0.01
C LEU A 267 4.07 -24.02 0.42
N ARG A 268 4.07 -24.29 1.72
CA ARG A 268 4.51 -25.59 2.22
C ARG A 268 3.65 -26.70 1.62
N ASP A 269 4.28 -27.80 1.24
CA ASP A 269 3.67 -28.98 0.61
C ASP A 269 3.11 -28.74 -0.81
N HIS A 270 3.43 -27.59 -1.44
CA HIS A 270 3.12 -27.33 -2.85
C HIS A 270 4.40 -27.31 -3.70
N PRO A 271 4.49 -28.16 -4.75
CA PRO A 271 5.72 -28.28 -5.53
C PRO A 271 6.01 -27.03 -6.38
N VAL A 272 4.98 -26.33 -6.84
CA VAL A 272 5.08 -25.15 -7.72
C VAL A 272 4.68 -23.90 -6.93
N PRO A 273 5.43 -22.78 -7.03
CA PRO A 273 5.01 -21.52 -6.45
C PRO A 273 3.64 -21.09 -6.97
N ILE A 274 2.84 -20.50 -6.10
CA ILE A 274 1.67 -19.75 -6.58
C ILE A 274 2.14 -18.39 -7.05
N SER A 275 1.52 -17.85 -8.10
CA SER A 275 1.80 -16.49 -8.55
C SER A 275 0.59 -15.82 -9.17
N THR A 276 0.54 -14.49 -9.05
CA THR A 276 -0.50 -13.64 -9.61
C THR A 276 0.03 -12.26 -9.96
N GLN A 277 -0.57 -11.62 -10.96
CA GLN A 277 -0.50 -10.18 -11.18
C GLN A 277 -1.57 -9.49 -10.32
N PHE A 278 -1.26 -8.33 -9.76
CA PHE A 278 -2.23 -7.36 -9.26
C PHE A 278 -2.61 -6.44 -10.43
N PHE A 279 -3.73 -6.74 -11.06
CA PHE A 279 -4.08 -6.16 -12.34
C PHE A 279 -4.60 -4.73 -12.19
N LEU A 280 -3.90 -3.79 -12.82
CA LEU A 280 -4.34 -2.41 -12.99
C LEU A 280 -4.85 -2.24 -14.41
N THR A 281 -6.16 -1.99 -14.55
CA THR A 281 -6.78 -1.81 -15.87
C THR A 281 -6.14 -0.62 -16.62
N PRO A 282 -5.85 -0.76 -17.92
CA PRO A 282 -5.35 0.34 -18.73
C PRO A 282 -6.29 1.56 -18.74
N THR A 283 -5.72 2.75 -18.87
CA THR A 283 -6.49 3.99 -19.00
C THR A 283 -7.36 3.98 -20.28
N PRO A 284 -8.52 4.66 -20.27
CA PRO A 284 -9.05 5.54 -19.22
C PRO A 284 -9.80 4.82 -18.09
N ASN A 285 -10.02 3.51 -18.18
CA ASN A 285 -10.82 2.78 -17.21
C ASN A 285 -9.96 2.44 -15.97
N VAL A 286 -10.15 3.15 -14.86
CA VAL A 286 -9.44 2.92 -13.58
C VAL A 286 -10.26 2.07 -12.61
N THR A 287 -10.64 0.86 -13.05
CA THR A 287 -11.56 -0.04 -12.31
C THR A 287 -11.02 -0.43 -10.94
N TYR A 288 -9.70 -0.47 -10.77
CA TYR A 288 -9.06 -0.70 -9.48
C TYR A 288 -9.45 0.35 -8.41
N SER A 289 -9.69 1.60 -8.82
CA SER A 289 -10.18 2.64 -7.91
C SER A 289 -11.64 2.39 -7.52
N ALA A 290 -12.48 1.89 -8.45
CA ALA A 290 -13.84 1.50 -8.12
C ALA A 290 -13.88 0.32 -7.11
N CYS A 291 -12.93 -0.60 -7.18
CA CYS A 291 -12.80 -1.70 -6.22
C CYS A 291 -12.46 -1.16 -4.80
N LEU A 292 -11.60 -0.14 -4.72
CA LEU A 292 -11.30 0.53 -3.46
C LEU A 292 -12.51 1.32 -2.93
N ILE A 293 -13.22 2.06 -3.80
CA ILE A 293 -14.46 2.76 -3.42
C ILE A 293 -15.49 1.79 -2.84
N ALA A 294 -15.65 0.58 -3.41
CA ALA A 294 -16.58 -0.41 -2.85
C ALA A 294 -16.23 -0.82 -1.40
N LYS A 295 -14.93 -0.85 -1.04
CA LYS A 295 -14.48 -1.12 0.33
C LYS A 295 -14.68 0.07 1.27
N ILE A 296 -14.58 1.27 0.74
CA ILE A 296 -14.90 2.51 1.46
C ILE A 296 -16.42 2.59 1.73
N GLU A 297 -17.24 2.22 0.75
CA GLU A 297 -18.70 2.11 0.92
C GLU A 297 -19.05 1.07 2.01
N GLU A 298 -18.41 -0.11 1.99
CA GLU A 298 -18.57 -1.14 3.03
C GLU A 298 -18.23 -0.60 4.44
N LEU A 299 -17.13 0.15 4.58
CA LEU A 299 -16.78 0.83 5.83
C LEU A 299 -17.89 1.80 6.26
N TYR A 300 -18.38 2.64 5.36
CA TYR A 300 -19.32 3.70 5.73
C TYR A 300 -20.72 3.16 6.04
N GLU A 301 -21.14 2.09 5.36
CA GLU A 301 -22.43 1.43 5.63
C GLU A 301 -22.45 0.68 6.96
N THR A 302 -21.34 0.04 7.31
CA THR A 302 -21.26 -0.84 8.49
C THR A 302 -20.62 -0.19 9.71
N GLY A 303 -19.83 0.87 9.50
CA GLY A 303 -18.94 1.45 10.51
C GLY A 303 -17.69 0.61 10.81
N ILE A 304 -17.50 -0.52 10.12
CA ILE A 304 -16.46 -1.51 10.39
C ILE A 304 -15.53 -1.62 9.18
N ALA A 305 -14.22 -1.52 9.40
CA ALA A 305 -13.24 -1.70 8.33
C ALA A 305 -13.22 -3.16 7.83
N PRO A 306 -13.30 -3.41 6.51
CA PRO A 306 -13.32 -4.77 5.95
C PRO A 306 -11.98 -5.52 6.11
N TYR A 307 -10.90 -4.80 6.41
CA TYR A 307 -9.58 -5.32 6.74
C TYR A 307 -8.88 -4.38 7.73
N PRO A 308 -7.95 -4.90 8.55
CA PRO A 308 -7.36 -4.15 9.67
C PRO A 308 -6.47 -2.99 9.20
N ALA A 309 -6.58 -1.84 9.87
CA ALA A 309 -5.69 -0.69 9.67
C ALA A 309 -4.25 -1.00 10.09
N GLU A 310 -4.07 -2.00 10.97
CA GLU A 310 -2.78 -2.53 11.41
C GLU A 310 -1.94 -3.04 10.24
N ARG A 311 -2.55 -3.53 9.15
CA ARG A 311 -1.84 -3.85 7.89
C ARG A 311 -1.10 -2.62 7.39
N THR A 312 -1.81 -1.52 7.22
CA THR A 312 -1.25 -0.26 6.71
C THR A 312 -0.25 0.34 7.69
N LEU A 313 -0.46 0.20 9.01
CA LEU A 313 0.51 0.61 10.04
C LEU A 313 1.83 -0.14 9.87
N LEU A 314 1.78 -1.47 9.76
CA LEU A 314 2.97 -2.30 9.58
C LEU A 314 3.71 -1.95 8.28
N VAL A 315 2.99 -1.78 7.18
CA VAL A 315 3.59 -1.41 5.88
C VAL A 315 4.23 -0.02 5.93
N SER A 316 3.57 0.96 6.53
CA SER A 316 4.11 2.33 6.71
C SER A 316 5.45 2.28 7.47
N GLY A 317 5.49 1.57 8.60
CA GLY A 317 6.69 1.45 9.41
C GLY A 317 7.80 0.61 8.76
N THR A 318 7.43 -0.43 8.00
CA THR A 318 8.38 -1.23 7.22
C THR A 318 9.05 -0.39 6.14
N LEU A 319 8.27 0.40 5.39
CA LEU A 319 8.81 1.30 4.37
C LEU A 319 9.75 2.35 4.99
N GLU A 320 9.31 3.05 6.04
CA GLU A 320 10.14 4.04 6.74
C GLU A 320 11.47 3.43 7.20
N SER A 321 11.43 2.22 7.75
CA SER A 321 12.63 1.51 8.22
C SER A 321 13.56 1.10 7.08
N CYS A 322 13.01 0.66 5.93
CA CYS A 322 13.79 0.39 4.72
C CYS A 322 14.46 1.65 4.16
N LEU A 323 13.74 2.78 4.13
CA LEU A 323 14.33 4.04 3.68
C LEU A 323 15.45 4.52 4.62
N LYS A 324 15.28 4.33 5.94
CA LYS A 324 16.35 4.55 6.93
C LYS A 324 17.55 3.63 6.70
N SER A 325 17.32 2.35 6.39
CA SER A 325 18.38 1.38 6.06
C SER A 325 19.23 1.88 4.90
N ARG A 326 18.61 2.27 3.78
CA ARG A 326 19.30 2.86 2.63
C ARG A 326 20.05 4.14 3.01
N HIS A 327 19.41 5.06 3.71
CA HIS A 327 20.03 6.33 4.14
C HIS A 327 21.26 6.11 5.04
N GLN A 328 21.28 5.04 5.83
CA GLN A 328 22.40 4.66 6.71
C GLN A 328 23.45 3.77 6.00
N GLY A 329 23.45 3.71 4.67
CA GLY A 329 24.41 2.93 3.90
C GLY A 329 24.03 1.45 3.77
N HIS A 330 22.74 1.17 3.57
CA HIS A 330 22.18 -0.16 3.34
C HIS A 330 22.37 -1.14 4.51
N VAL A 331 22.45 -0.64 5.75
CA VAL A 331 22.62 -1.49 6.93
C VAL A 331 21.33 -2.25 7.25
N ARG A 332 21.45 -3.51 7.68
CA ARG A 332 20.30 -4.25 8.23
C ARG A 332 19.89 -3.62 9.56
N LEU A 333 18.62 -3.27 9.69
CA LEU A 333 18.06 -2.63 10.88
C LEU A 333 17.09 -3.57 11.60
N GLU A 334 17.28 -3.73 12.91
CA GLU A 334 16.26 -4.32 13.79
C GLU A 334 15.10 -3.34 13.96
N THR A 335 13.87 -3.86 14.03
CA THR A 335 12.65 -3.05 14.05
C THR A 335 11.73 -3.42 15.23
N PRO A 336 12.19 -3.27 16.49
CA PRO A 336 11.38 -3.64 17.66
C PRO A 336 10.08 -2.85 17.80
N HIS A 337 10.00 -1.66 17.20
CA HIS A 337 8.78 -0.86 17.13
C HIS A 337 7.70 -1.46 16.19
N LEU A 338 8.09 -2.33 15.26
CA LEU A 338 7.17 -3.00 14.31
C LEU A 338 6.59 -4.31 14.84
N ASN A 339 6.44 -4.44 16.17
CA ASN A 339 5.72 -5.54 16.81
C ASN A 339 4.19 -5.34 16.71
N VAL A 340 3.68 -5.32 15.47
CA VAL A 340 2.28 -5.12 15.14
C VAL A 340 1.66 -6.46 14.76
N GLU A 341 0.81 -6.99 15.64
CA GLU A 341 0.13 -8.27 15.45
C GLU A 341 -1.32 -8.06 15.01
N TYR A 342 -1.79 -8.81 14.02
CA TYR A 342 -3.19 -8.80 13.61
C TYR A 342 -3.57 -10.06 12.82
N ARG A 343 -4.88 -10.24 12.60
CA ARG A 343 -5.42 -11.30 11.76
C ARG A 343 -6.08 -10.70 10.51
N ALA A 344 -5.67 -11.21 9.36
CA ALA A 344 -6.34 -10.98 8.10
C ALA A 344 -7.80 -11.46 8.15
N PRO A 345 -8.71 -10.85 7.36
CA PRO A 345 -10.04 -11.40 7.13
C PRO A 345 -9.95 -12.80 6.51
N LYS A 346 -10.88 -13.69 6.89
CA LYS A 346 -10.96 -15.04 6.31
C LYS A 346 -11.24 -14.96 4.81
N ASP A 347 -12.23 -14.14 4.46
CA ASP A 347 -12.62 -13.90 3.08
C ASP A 347 -11.61 -12.97 2.41
N SER A 348 -11.28 -13.29 1.17
CA SER A 348 -10.41 -12.45 0.35
C SER A 348 -11.09 -11.13 0.03
N GLN A 349 -10.32 -10.06 0.03
CA GLN A 349 -10.83 -8.69 -0.13
C GLN A 349 -10.64 -8.11 -1.53
N HIS A 350 -10.03 -8.88 -2.44
CA HIS A 350 -9.80 -8.48 -3.82
C HIS A 350 -11.04 -8.65 -4.69
N ALA A 351 -11.10 -7.88 -5.79
CA ALA A 351 -12.19 -7.96 -6.74
C ALA A 351 -12.30 -9.35 -7.39
N ARG A 352 -13.52 -9.88 -7.43
CA ARG A 352 -13.87 -11.19 -8.00
C ARG A 352 -15.04 -11.06 -8.96
N ARG A 353 -15.18 -12.03 -9.87
CA ARG A 353 -16.29 -12.12 -10.82
C ARG A 353 -17.55 -12.72 -10.21
#